data_AF-A0A964JQ32-F1
#
_entry.id   AF-A0A964JQ32-F1
#
_cell.length_a   1.000
_cell.length_b   1.000
_cell.length_c   1.000
_cell.angle_alpha   90.00
_cell.angle_beta   90.00
_cell.angle_gamma   90.00
#
_symmetry.space_group_name_H-M   'P 1'
#
loop_
_entity.id
_entity.type
_entity.pdbx_description
1 polymer ?
#
loop_
_entity_poly.entity_id
_entity_poly.type
_entity_poly.pdbx_seq_one_letter_code
_entity_poly.pdbx_strand_id
1 'polypeptide(L)'
;MSKAMVTLLPLVLGASLVALPAAAKKPREIIQDLTVKAEELTSRDSHKVAVQELGLLKSWLEDARAYLQDEEDLDLSHALDRANAATGCIEALLNLADAEDQAKQGQARAEEKEKQVEAVNVEVKQL
;
A
#
# COMPACT_ATOMS: atom_id res chain seq x y z
N MET A 1 -52.92 7.99 -38.32
CA MET A 1 -52.32 6.64 -38.17
C MET A 1 -50.82 6.79 -38.31
N SER A 2 -50.09 6.51 -37.23
CA SER A 2 -48.68 6.84 -37.07
C SER A 2 -47.78 5.94 -37.93
N LYS A 3 -46.84 6.55 -38.65
CA LYS A 3 -45.72 5.88 -39.33
C LYS A 3 -44.64 5.60 -38.28
N ALA A 4 -44.19 4.36 -38.18
CA ALA A 4 -42.88 4.05 -37.61
C ALA A 4 -42.22 2.98 -38.49
N MET A 5 -41.43 3.50 -39.43
CA MET A 5 -40.45 2.77 -40.22
C MET A 5 -39.25 2.54 -39.28
N VAL A 6 -39.02 1.31 -38.83
CA VAL A 6 -37.87 0.97 -37.99
C VAL A 6 -36.67 0.77 -38.91
N THR A 7 -35.84 1.80 -38.95
CA THR A 7 -34.56 1.85 -39.66
C THR A 7 -33.56 0.89 -39.02
N LEU A 8 -33.02 -0.02 -39.84
CA LEU A 8 -31.82 -0.80 -39.57
C LEU A 8 -30.61 0.11 -39.32
N LEU A 9 -29.83 -0.18 -38.28
CA LEU A 9 -28.41 0.20 -38.22
C LEU A 9 -27.60 -0.90 -37.50
N PRO A 10 -26.68 -1.60 -38.19
CA PRO A 10 -25.58 -2.31 -37.55
C PRO A 10 -24.38 -1.35 -37.43
N LEU A 11 -23.84 -1.15 -36.23
CA LEU A 11 -22.56 -0.43 -36.07
C LEU A 11 -21.66 -1.10 -35.02
N VAL A 12 -20.84 -1.99 -35.57
CA VAL A 12 -19.40 -2.23 -35.36
C VAL A 12 -18.69 -1.54 -34.17
N LEU A 13 -17.71 -2.31 -33.64
CA LEU A 13 -16.51 -1.92 -32.88
C LEU A 13 -16.63 -1.84 -31.35
N GLY A 14 -16.51 -3.02 -30.74
CA GLY A 14 -15.80 -3.19 -29.48
C GLY A 14 -14.79 -4.31 -29.66
N ALA A 15 -13.83 -4.13 -30.58
CA ALA A 15 -12.61 -4.93 -30.55
C ALA A 15 -12.02 -4.74 -29.15
N SER A 16 -12.20 -5.72 -28.27
CA SER A 16 -11.37 -5.84 -27.08
C SER A 16 -9.97 -6.09 -27.59
N LEU A 17 -9.28 -4.97 -27.82
CA LEU A 17 -7.85 -4.87 -27.96
C LEU A 17 -7.25 -5.84 -26.96
N VAL A 18 -6.54 -6.81 -27.54
CA VAL A 18 -5.51 -7.61 -26.90
C VAL A 18 -4.94 -6.81 -25.75
N ALA A 19 -5.20 -7.23 -24.51
CA ALA A 19 -4.36 -6.82 -23.41
C ALA A 19 -2.99 -7.40 -23.75
N LEU A 20 -2.18 -6.61 -24.46
CA LEU A 20 -0.74 -6.79 -24.49
C LEU A 20 -0.37 -7.03 -23.03
N PRO A 21 0.30 -8.16 -22.68
CA PRO A 21 0.82 -8.28 -21.34
C PRO A 21 1.68 -7.03 -21.13
N ALA A 22 1.34 -6.23 -20.12
CA ALA A 22 2.17 -5.12 -19.71
C ALA A 22 3.59 -5.67 -19.65
N ALA A 23 4.50 -5.13 -20.46
CA ALA A 23 5.84 -5.67 -20.60
C ALA A 23 6.37 -5.93 -19.19
N ALA A 24 6.56 -7.21 -18.85
CA ALA A 24 6.98 -7.58 -17.52
C ALA A 24 8.29 -6.84 -17.26
N LYS A 25 8.32 -6.03 -16.19
CA LYS A 25 9.52 -5.29 -15.81
C LYS A 25 10.68 -6.27 -15.73
N LYS A 26 11.87 -5.84 -16.17
CA LYS A 26 13.04 -6.71 -16.08
C LYS A 26 13.34 -6.99 -14.61
N PRO A 27 13.76 -8.21 -14.21
CA PRO A 27 14.05 -8.52 -12.81
C PRO A 27 14.98 -7.50 -12.14
N ARG A 28 15.98 -7.01 -12.87
CA ARG A 28 16.88 -5.94 -12.41
C ARG A 28 16.15 -4.64 -12.02
N GLU A 29 15.16 -4.23 -12.81
CA GLU A 29 14.34 -3.03 -12.53
C GLU A 29 13.46 -3.27 -11.31
N ILE A 30 12.88 -4.48 -11.17
CA ILE A 30 12.07 -4.85 -10.00
C ILE A 30 12.90 -4.81 -8.72
N ILE A 31 14.11 -5.39 -8.73
CA ILE A 31 15.03 -5.35 -7.58
C ILE A 31 15.35 -3.90 -7.21
N GLN A 32 15.60 -3.05 -8.21
CA GLN A 32 15.92 -1.65 -7.97
C GLN A 32 14.72 -0.90 -7.34
N ASP A 33 13.53 -1.07 -7.90
CA ASP A 33 12.30 -0.45 -7.38
C ASP A 33 12.04 -0.88 -5.93
N LEU A 34 12.16 -2.19 -5.65
CA LEU A 34 11.96 -2.73 -4.30
C LEU A 34 13.06 -2.30 -3.32
N THR A 35 14.29 -2.09 -3.80
CA THR A 35 15.37 -1.55 -2.96
C THR A 35 15.07 -0.12 -2.54
N VAL A 36 14.71 0.76 -3.48
CA VAL A 36 14.32 2.14 -3.18
C VAL A 36 13.14 2.14 -2.22
N LYS A 37 12.15 1.29 -2.47
CA LYS A 37 11.00 1.13 -1.58
C LYS A 37 11.40 0.68 -0.18
N ALA A 38 12.33 -0.26 -0.04
CA ALA A 38 12.82 -0.71 1.26
C ALA A 38 13.52 0.41 2.04
N GLU A 39 14.25 1.31 1.36
CA GLU A 39 14.86 2.49 1.96
C GLU A 39 13.80 3.50 2.43
N GLU A 40 12.78 3.76 1.60
CA GLU A 40 11.63 4.58 1.96
C GLU A 40 10.92 4.04 3.20
N LEU A 41 10.62 2.72 3.22
CA LEU A 41 9.95 2.07 4.34
C LEU A 41 10.82 2.07 5.60
N THR A 42 12.14 1.86 5.46
CA THR A 42 13.08 1.98 6.59
C THR A 42 13.04 3.38 7.20
N SER A 43 12.99 4.43 6.36
CA SER A 43 12.92 5.81 6.85
C SER A 43 11.60 6.12 7.57
N ARG A 44 10.50 5.49 7.15
CA ARG A 44 9.17 5.65 7.75
C ARG A 44 9.00 4.86 9.04
N ASP A 45 9.72 3.75 9.20
CA ASP A 45 9.66 2.85 10.36
C ASP A 45 10.58 3.27 11.53
N SER A 46 10.94 4.55 11.67
CA SER A 46 11.92 4.98 12.67
C SER A 46 11.64 4.41 14.07
N HIS A 47 10.37 4.25 14.45
CA HIS A 47 9.93 3.60 15.69
C HIS A 47 8.56 2.87 15.58
N LYS A 48 8.11 2.49 14.37
CA LYS A 48 6.72 2.06 14.09
C LYS A 48 6.52 0.54 13.93
N VAL A 49 7.37 -0.27 14.55
CA VAL A 49 7.25 -1.74 14.72
C VAL A 49 7.60 -2.68 13.53
N ALA A 50 7.93 -2.22 12.32
CA ALA A 50 8.19 -3.13 11.18
C ALA A 50 9.65 -3.64 11.04
N VAL A 51 10.48 -3.52 12.08
CA VAL A 51 11.94 -3.76 12.02
C VAL A 51 12.32 -5.17 11.53
N GLN A 52 11.62 -6.22 12.01
CA GLN A 52 11.92 -7.60 11.62
C GLN A 52 11.59 -7.83 10.13
N GLU A 53 10.43 -7.37 9.69
CA GLU A 53 9.97 -7.52 8.31
C GLU A 53 10.87 -6.73 7.34
N LEU A 54 11.36 -5.54 7.75
CA LEU A 54 12.36 -4.79 6.99
C LEU A 54 13.69 -5.54 6.87
N GLY A 55 14.11 -6.26 7.91
CA GLY A 55 15.28 -7.14 7.86
C GLY A 55 15.10 -8.27 6.85
N LEU A 56 13.94 -8.92 6.86
CA LEU A 56 13.58 -9.97 5.90
C LEU A 56 13.53 -9.45 4.46
N LEU A 57 12.92 -8.28 4.24
CA LEU A 57 12.88 -7.62 2.94
C LEU A 57 14.29 -7.39 2.38
N LYS A 58 15.20 -6.86 3.19
CA LYS A 58 16.60 -6.62 2.78
C LYS A 58 17.30 -7.92 2.44
N SER A 59 17.14 -8.96 3.27
CA SER A 59 17.71 -10.29 3.00
C SER A 59 17.20 -10.87 1.68
N TRP A 60 15.89 -10.82 1.40
CA TRP A 60 15.35 -11.35 0.15
C TRP A 60 15.75 -10.54 -1.08
N LEU A 61 15.98 -9.23 -0.92
CA LEU A 61 16.53 -8.41 -2.00
C LEU A 61 18.01 -8.70 -2.27
N GLU A 62 18.78 -9.03 -1.24
CA GLU A 62 20.15 -9.52 -1.39
C GLU A 62 20.18 -10.88 -2.09
N ASP A 63 19.33 -11.81 -1.67
CA ASP A 63 19.16 -13.12 -2.32
C ASP A 63 18.78 -12.96 -3.80
N ALA A 64 17.79 -12.11 -4.11
CA ALA A 64 17.37 -11.84 -5.49
C ALA A 64 18.51 -11.27 -6.35
N ARG A 65 19.39 -10.45 -5.77
CA ARG A 65 20.56 -9.92 -6.49
C ARG A 65 21.58 -11.01 -6.79
N ALA A 66 21.78 -11.95 -5.86
CA ALA A 66 22.68 -13.09 -6.04
C ALA A 66 22.14 -14.02 -7.15
N TYR A 67 20.88 -14.44 -7.06
CA TYR A 67 20.26 -15.31 -8.07
C TYR A 67 20.22 -14.68 -9.48
N LEU A 68 20.06 -13.35 -9.57
CA LEU A 68 20.17 -12.65 -10.84
C LEU A 68 21.58 -12.70 -11.44
N GLN A 69 22.63 -12.71 -10.62
CA GLN A 69 24.02 -12.81 -11.07
C GLN A 69 24.37 -14.23 -11.48
N ASP A 70 23.84 -15.23 -10.77
CA ASP A 70 24.09 -16.65 -11.01
C ASP A 70 23.18 -17.25 -12.10
N GLU A 71 22.29 -16.43 -12.70
CA GLU A 71 21.31 -16.83 -13.73
C GLU A 71 20.32 -17.92 -13.25
N GLU A 72 20.00 -17.92 -11.95
CA GLU A 72 19.07 -18.86 -11.32
C GLU A 72 17.63 -18.34 -11.34
N ASP A 73 16.96 -18.45 -12.49
CA ASP A 73 15.65 -17.82 -12.76
C ASP A 73 14.53 -18.22 -11.77
N LEU A 74 14.47 -19.48 -11.34
CA LEU A 74 13.43 -19.96 -10.43
C LEU A 74 13.59 -19.36 -9.02
N ASP A 75 14.80 -19.41 -8.49
CA ASP A 75 15.12 -18.91 -7.16
C ASP A 75 15.06 -17.38 -7.13
N LEU A 76 15.45 -16.72 -8.22
CA LEU A 76 15.20 -15.29 -8.45
C LEU A 76 13.70 -14.95 -8.36
N SER A 77 12.84 -15.69 -9.07
CA SER A 77 11.38 -15.46 -9.02
C SER A 77 10.85 -15.60 -7.59
N HIS A 78 11.25 -16.65 -6.88
CA HIS A 78 10.81 -16.87 -5.50
C HIS A 78 11.31 -15.78 -4.54
N ALA A 79 12.55 -15.33 -4.68
CA ALA A 79 13.11 -14.25 -3.87
C ALA A 79 12.35 -12.94 -4.11
N LEU A 80 12.01 -12.63 -5.36
CA LEU A 80 11.21 -11.46 -5.72
C LEU A 80 9.77 -11.54 -5.19
N ASP A 81 9.13 -12.70 -5.26
CA ASP A 81 7.79 -12.89 -4.71
C ASP A 81 7.77 -12.69 -3.19
N ARG A 82 8.78 -13.19 -2.48
CA ARG A 82 8.94 -12.96 -1.04
C ARG A 82 9.19 -11.48 -0.72
N ALA A 83 10.07 -10.82 -1.46
CA ALA A 83 10.34 -9.39 -1.29
C ALA A 83 9.07 -8.53 -1.50
N ASN A 84 8.27 -8.85 -2.51
CA ASN A 84 6.98 -8.20 -2.73
C ASN A 84 6.00 -8.44 -1.57
N ALA A 85 5.90 -9.68 -1.08
CA ALA A 85 5.04 -10.02 0.05
C ALA A 85 5.46 -9.28 1.34
N ALA A 86 6.77 -9.24 1.65
CA ALA A 86 7.31 -8.46 2.76
C ALA A 86 6.95 -6.98 2.64
N THR A 87 7.09 -6.40 1.44
CA THR A 87 6.78 -4.99 1.18
C THR A 87 5.32 -4.69 1.55
N GLY A 88 4.38 -5.52 1.09
CA GLY A 88 2.96 -5.36 1.43
C GLY A 88 2.67 -5.54 2.93
N CYS A 89 3.35 -6.48 3.59
CA CYS A 89 3.25 -6.68 5.04
C CYS A 89 3.71 -5.43 5.82
N ILE A 90 4.89 -4.89 5.47
CA ILE A 90 5.43 -3.69 6.12
C ILE A 90 4.50 -2.50 5.93
N GLU A 91 3.98 -2.28 4.72
CA GLU A 91 3.04 -1.19 4.46
C GLU A 91 1.77 -1.32 5.30
N ALA A 92 1.21 -2.53 5.43
CA ALA A 92 0.04 -2.78 6.26
C ALA A 92 0.32 -2.49 7.74
N LEU A 93 1.47 -2.93 8.26
CA LEU A 93 1.89 -2.67 9.64
C LEU A 93 2.06 -1.18 9.92
N LEU A 94 2.73 -0.45 9.02
CA LEU A 94 2.91 0.99 9.17
C LEU A 94 1.59 1.75 9.11
N ASN A 95 0.66 1.34 8.23
CA ASN A 95 -0.67 1.94 8.16
C ASN A 95 -1.51 1.65 9.40
N LEU A 96 -1.39 0.45 9.98
CA LEU A 96 -2.03 0.11 11.25
C LEU A 96 -1.49 0.98 12.38
N ALA A 97 -0.16 1.10 12.50
CA ALA A 97 0.48 1.96 13.49
C ALA A 97 0.02 3.43 13.35
N ASP A 98 -0.09 3.93 12.12
CA ASP A 98 -0.61 5.27 11.83
C ASP A 98 -2.06 5.45 12.28
N ALA A 99 -2.92 4.45 12.04
CA ALA A 99 -4.32 4.50 12.45
C ALA A 99 -4.48 4.47 13.98
N GLU A 100 -3.68 3.66 14.67
CA GLU A 100 -3.67 3.60 16.13
C GLU A 100 -3.24 4.93 16.78
N ASP A 101 -2.21 5.59 16.22
CA ASP A 101 -1.77 6.89 16.70
C ASP A 101 -2.84 7.98 16.48
N GLN A 102 -3.53 7.95 15.35
CA GLN A 102 -4.65 8.87 15.09
C GLN A 102 -5.81 8.63 16.06
N ALA A 103 -6.13 7.37 16.36
CA ALA A 103 -7.17 7.03 17.33
C ALA A 103 -6.83 7.56 18.73
N LYS A 104 -5.58 7.39 19.19
CA LYS A 104 -5.11 7.92 20.48
C LYS A 104 -5.20 9.45 20.54
N GLN A 105 -4.79 10.15 19.49
CA GLN A 105 -4.92 11.61 19.42
C GLN A 105 -6.39 12.05 19.42
N GLY A 106 -7.25 11.32 18.72
CA GLY A 106 -8.70 11.55 18.71
C GLY A 106 -9.31 11.42 20.10
N GLN A 107 -8.95 10.35 20.83
CA GLN A 107 -9.40 10.12 22.20
C GLN A 107 -8.93 11.24 23.13
N ALA A 108 -7.64 11.62 23.09
CA ALA A 108 -7.11 12.69 23.93
C ALA A 108 -7.84 14.03 23.70
N ARG A 109 -8.17 14.36 22.44
CA ARG A 109 -8.95 15.56 22.11
C ARG A 109 -10.39 15.49 22.62
N ALA A 110 -11.02 14.32 22.54
CA ALA A 110 -12.37 14.11 23.06
C ALA A 110 -12.39 14.30 24.58
N GLU A 111 -11.47 13.68 25.31
CA GLU A 111 -11.34 13.82 26.77
C GLU A 111 -11.06 15.26 27.19
N GLU A 112 -10.23 16.00 26.43
CA GLU A 112 -9.98 17.42 26.68
C GLU A 112 -11.26 18.26 26.49
N LYS A 113 -12.04 17.98 25.44
CA LYS A 113 -13.30 18.68 25.17
C LYS A 113 -14.37 18.36 26.21
N GLU A 114 -14.47 17.13 26.68
CA GLU A 114 -15.37 16.76 27.76
C GLU A 114 -15.06 17.56 29.04
N LYS A 115 -13.78 17.66 29.43
CA LYS A 115 -13.37 18.49 30.58
C LYS A 115 -13.72 19.96 30.40
N GLN A 116 -13.55 20.52 29.20
CA GLN A 116 -13.92 21.90 28.90
C GLN A 116 -15.44 22.12 29.04
N VAL A 117 -16.27 21.21 28.53
CA VAL A 117 -17.73 21.29 28.65
C VAL A 117 -18.17 21.16 30.09
N GLU A 118 -17.57 20.24 30.86
CA GLU A 118 -17.86 20.07 32.28
C GLU A 118 -17.55 21.35 33.07
N ALA A 119 -16.40 21.99 32.83
CA ALA A 119 -16.04 23.25 33.46
C ALA A 119 -17.05 24.37 33.17
N VAL A 120 -17.45 24.54 31.90
CA VAL A 120 -18.46 25.55 31.51
C VAL A 120 -19.82 25.25 32.16
N ASN A 121 -20.22 23.98 32.24
CA ASN A 121 -21.49 23.60 32.84
C ASN A 121 -21.52 23.87 34.36
N VAL A 122 -20.40 23.67 35.04
CA VAL A 122 -20.24 24.04 36.46
C VAL A 122 -20.37 25.56 36.63
N GLU A 123 -19.72 26.35 35.78
CA GLU A 123 -19.78 27.82 35.81
C GLU A 123 -21.21 28.33 35.59
N VAL A 124 -21.94 27.78 34.61
CA VAL A 124 -23.33 28.16 34.32
C VAL A 124 -24.27 27.80 35.49
N LYS A 125 -24.05 26.68 36.19
CA LYS A 125 -24.88 26.30 37.36
C LYS A 125 -24.65 27.16 38.59
N GLN A 126 -23.55 27.92 38.63
CA GLN A 126 -23.21 28.81 39.75
C GLN A 126 -23.73 30.25 39.56
N LEU A 127 -24.32 30.56 38.40
CA LEU A 127 -25.00 31.82 38.06
C LEU A 127 -26.51 31.73 38.31
#